data_AF-A0A9D6VC78-F1
#
_entry.id   AF-A0A9D6VC78-F1
#
_cell.length_a   1.000
_cell.length_b   1.000
_cell.length_c   1.000
_cell.angle_alpha   90.00
_cell.angle_beta   90.00
_cell.angle_gamma   90.00
#
_symmetry.space_group_name_H-M   'P 1'
#
loop_
_entity.id
_entity.type
_entity.pdbx_description
1 polymer ?
#
loop_
_entity_poly.entity_id
_entity_poly.type
_entity_poly.pdbx_seq_one_letter_code
_entity_poly.pdbx_strand_id
1 'polypeptide(L)'
;MSKRTITLILVAYLTVVWVAVIFRIDYFPLTWVPMYSGYKPSETISVKVFDKDKEKKGFKVTYRDGSTGYVSSKDLNITKPHFRRLYNDLLPDSTMVETAPSKHKEGNIELGMINRWIRGLAEDKPRFAVDREWGMFWTLNKTLGHEPSDPKFIIRIEADQQNRVYRKEDLLRQDVGNVQIDNRRALIEWRDEWLPRWEHGMF
;
A
#
# COMPACT_ATOMS: atom_id res chain seq x y z
N MET A 1 51.35 17.42 -5.11
CA MET A 1 50.69 16.10 -5.00
C MET A 1 51.01 15.30 -6.25
N SER A 2 51.53 14.07 -6.14
CA SER A 2 51.96 13.31 -7.33
C SER A 2 50.76 12.73 -8.10
N LYS A 3 50.89 12.54 -9.42
CA LYS A 3 49.85 11.90 -10.24
C LYS A 3 49.41 10.55 -9.66
N ARG A 4 50.35 9.74 -9.16
CA ARG A 4 50.06 8.44 -8.51
C ARG A 4 49.19 8.58 -7.27
N THR A 5 49.45 9.60 -6.45
CA THR A 5 48.68 9.85 -5.22
C THR A 5 47.25 10.27 -5.56
N ILE A 6 47.08 11.11 -6.60
CA ILE A 6 45.76 11.52 -7.08
C ILE A 6 44.99 10.32 -7.64
N THR A 7 45.64 9.47 -8.44
CA THR A 7 45.02 8.24 -8.97
C THR A 7 44.58 7.31 -7.85
N LEU A 8 45.41 7.09 -6.83
CA LEU A 8 45.07 6.23 -5.68
C LEU A 8 43.83 6.75 -4.92
N ILE A 9 43.75 8.06 -4.71
CA ILE A 9 42.60 8.68 -4.04
C ILE A 9 41.34 8.54 -4.88
N LEU A 10 41.43 8.78 -6.19
CA LEU A 10 40.29 8.63 -7.10
C LEU A 10 39.81 7.18 -7.18
N VAL A 11 40.72 6.20 -7.23
CA VAL A 11 40.36 4.78 -7.23
C VAL A 11 39.72 4.38 -5.90
N ALA A 12 40.27 4.81 -4.77
CA ALA A 12 39.69 4.54 -3.45
C ALA A 12 38.29 5.15 -3.32
N TYR A 13 38.11 6.41 -3.71
CA TYR A 13 36.83 7.09 -3.72
C TYR A 13 35.81 6.36 -4.61
N LEU A 14 36.19 6.02 -5.84
CA LEU A 14 35.32 5.30 -6.78
C LEU A 14 34.95 3.92 -6.23
N THR A 15 35.88 3.22 -5.59
CA THR A 15 35.63 1.91 -4.96
C THR A 15 34.62 2.04 -3.82
N VAL A 16 34.75 3.04 -2.95
CA VAL A 16 33.79 3.31 -1.86
C VAL A 16 32.40 3.61 -2.43
N VAL A 17 32.31 4.40 -3.50
CA VAL A 17 31.04 4.69 -4.18
C VAL A 17 30.41 3.42 -4.76
N TRP A 18 31.18 2.59 -5.47
CA TRP A 18 30.66 1.33 -6.03
C TRP A 18 30.26 0.33 -4.95
N VAL A 19 31.02 0.21 -3.87
CA VAL A 19 30.66 -0.60 -2.70
C VAL A 19 29.32 -0.10 -2.12
N ALA A 20 29.16 1.21 -1.90
CA ALA A 20 27.90 1.76 -1.41
C ALA A 20 26.71 1.49 -2.36
N VAL A 21 26.91 1.55 -3.67
CA VAL A 21 25.90 1.23 -4.69
C VAL A 21 25.55 -0.26 -4.70
N ILE A 22 26.53 -1.17 -4.67
CA ILE A 22 26.34 -2.63 -4.68
C ILE A 22 25.59 -3.07 -3.41
N PHE A 23 25.99 -2.55 -2.25
CA PHE A 23 25.34 -2.85 -0.97
C PHE A 23 24.06 -2.05 -0.72
N ARG A 24 23.62 -1.23 -1.71
CA ARG A 24 22.47 -0.33 -1.62
C ARG A 24 22.41 0.34 -0.25
N ILE A 25 23.49 0.97 0.22
CA ILE A 25 23.52 1.62 1.55
C ILE A 25 22.69 2.91 1.45
N ASP A 26 21.36 2.79 1.46
CA ASP A 26 20.40 3.88 1.16
C ASP A 26 20.27 4.93 2.29
N TYR A 27 21.25 5.02 3.19
CA TYR A 27 21.41 6.20 4.07
C TYR A 27 22.14 7.35 3.38
N PHE A 28 22.64 7.15 2.16
CA PHE A 28 23.10 8.25 1.32
C PHE A 28 21.89 8.97 0.70
N PRO A 29 21.71 10.29 0.92
CA PRO A 29 20.63 11.06 0.32
C PRO A 29 20.97 11.38 -1.13
N LEU A 30 21.12 10.34 -1.96
CA LEU A 30 21.13 10.52 -3.41
C LEU A 30 19.67 10.65 -3.84
N THR A 31 19.19 11.88 -3.84
CA THR A 31 17.84 12.32 -4.22
C THR A 31 17.50 12.01 -5.70
N TRP A 32 18.35 11.26 -6.41
CA TRP A 32 18.40 11.18 -7.87
C TRP A 32 18.25 9.76 -8.40
N VAL A 33 18.03 8.75 -7.55
CA VAL A 33 17.69 7.41 -8.03
C VAL A 33 16.23 7.46 -8.48
N PRO A 34 15.93 7.43 -9.78
CA PRO A 34 14.54 7.31 -10.18
C PRO A 34 14.08 5.94 -9.70
N MET A 35 13.03 5.95 -8.90
CA MET A 35 11.97 4.95 -8.89
C MET A 35 12.30 3.68 -9.68
N TYR A 36 12.74 2.63 -8.99
CA TYR A 36 12.78 1.29 -9.57
C TYR A 36 11.36 0.70 -9.68
N SER A 37 10.45 1.44 -10.31
CA SER A 37 9.14 0.95 -10.70
C SER A 37 9.34 0.00 -11.89
N GLY A 38 9.50 -1.29 -11.60
CA GLY A 38 9.48 -2.31 -12.63
C GLY A 38 8.06 -2.55 -13.10
N TYR A 39 7.76 -2.27 -14.37
CA TYR A 39 6.50 -2.69 -14.97
C TYR A 39 6.58 -4.18 -15.31
N LYS A 40 5.74 -4.99 -14.68
CA LYS A 40 5.51 -6.39 -15.08
C LYS A 40 4.23 -6.45 -15.91
N PRO A 41 4.29 -6.80 -17.20
CA PRO A 41 3.07 -6.93 -18.00
C PRO A 41 2.20 -8.07 -17.45
N SER A 42 0.90 -7.81 -17.31
CA SER A 42 -0.12 -8.79 -16.93
C SER A 42 -0.84 -9.30 -18.19
N GLU A 43 -1.23 -10.58 -18.18
CA GLU A 43 -2.08 -11.19 -19.22
C GLU A 43 -3.55 -10.75 -19.10
N THR A 44 -3.93 -10.14 -17.98
CA THR A 44 -5.29 -9.70 -17.68
C THR A 44 -5.35 -8.21 -17.35
N ILE A 45 -6.47 -7.60 -17.69
CA ILE A 45 -6.82 -6.21 -17.37
C ILE A 45 -8.04 -6.23 -16.45
N SER A 46 -7.92 -5.62 -15.28
CA SER A 46 -9.01 -5.52 -14.31
C SER A 46 -9.61 -4.11 -14.32
N VAL A 47 -10.88 -4.02 -14.66
CA VAL A 47 -11.64 -2.75 -14.66
C VAL A 47 -12.60 -2.73 -13.47
N LYS A 48 -12.52 -1.66 -12.67
CA LYS A 48 -13.44 -1.43 -11.55
C LYS A 48 -14.86 -1.22 -12.09
N VAL A 49 -15.83 -1.97 -11.55
CA VAL A 49 -17.25 -1.69 -11.79
C VAL A 49 -17.63 -0.48 -10.94
N PHE A 50 -18.12 0.57 -11.60
CA PHE A 50 -18.50 1.80 -10.93
C PHE A 50 -19.91 1.70 -10.36
N ASP A 51 -20.00 1.51 -9.05
CA ASP A 51 -21.25 1.55 -8.28
C ASP A 51 -21.33 2.87 -7.51
N LYS A 52 -22.19 3.79 -8.00
CA LYS A 52 -22.38 5.13 -7.42
C LYS A 52 -22.94 5.07 -6.00
N ASP A 53 -23.74 4.08 -5.67
CA ASP A 53 -24.40 3.99 -4.38
C ASP A 53 -23.45 3.44 -3.32
N LYS A 54 -22.59 2.48 -3.69
CA LYS A 54 -21.49 2.05 -2.82
C LYS A 54 -20.46 3.15 -2.59
N GLU A 55 -20.08 3.90 -3.62
CA GLU A 55 -19.11 5.01 -3.45
C GLU A 55 -19.65 6.11 -2.51
N LYS A 56 -20.96 6.39 -2.57
CA LYS A 56 -21.60 7.34 -1.64
C LYS A 56 -21.65 6.84 -0.20
N LYS A 57 -21.94 5.54 0.00
CA LYS A 57 -22.03 4.93 1.34
C LYS A 57 -20.67 4.85 2.01
N GLY A 58 -19.61 4.57 1.26
CA GLY A 58 -18.26 4.46 1.81
C GLY A 58 -18.03 3.16 2.58
N PHE A 59 -17.23 3.20 3.64
CA PHE A 59 -16.91 2.01 4.44
C PHE A 59 -18.13 1.58 5.24
N LYS A 60 -18.41 0.27 5.25
CA LYS A 60 -19.31 -0.28 6.25
C LYS A 60 -18.52 -0.52 7.53
N VAL A 61 -19.00 -0.03 8.65
CA VAL A 61 -18.32 -0.14 9.95
C VAL A 61 -19.20 -0.86 10.96
N THR A 62 -18.57 -1.60 11.87
CA THR A 62 -19.22 -2.11 13.08
C THR A 62 -18.57 -1.45 14.27
N TYR A 63 -19.41 -0.94 15.17
CA TYR A 63 -19.01 -0.26 16.38
C TYR A 63 -18.94 -1.25 17.57
N ARG A 64 -18.27 -0.85 18.64
CA ARG A 64 -18.04 -1.68 19.83
C ARG A 64 -19.35 -2.06 20.53
N ASP A 65 -20.37 -1.21 20.45
CA ASP A 65 -21.73 -1.51 20.92
C ASP A 65 -22.50 -2.52 20.05
N GLY A 66 -21.88 -3.03 18.98
CA GLY A 66 -22.46 -3.99 18.04
C GLY A 66 -23.32 -3.35 16.94
N SER A 67 -23.55 -2.03 16.99
CA SER A 67 -24.27 -1.33 15.93
C SER A 67 -23.43 -1.24 14.65
N THR A 68 -24.10 -1.17 13.50
CA THR A 68 -23.43 -1.04 12.20
C THR A 68 -23.78 0.29 11.56
N GLY A 69 -22.81 0.91 10.90
CA GLY A 69 -22.97 2.17 10.20
C GLY A 69 -22.20 2.23 8.90
N TYR A 70 -22.20 3.42 8.31
CA TYR A 70 -21.41 3.74 7.14
C TYR A 70 -20.58 4.99 7.40
N VAL A 71 -19.33 4.98 6.96
CA VAL A 71 -18.40 6.11 7.05
C VAL A 71 -17.99 6.51 5.64
N SER A 72 -18.39 7.71 5.24
CA SER A 72 -18.19 8.26 3.90
C SER A 72 -17.18 9.42 3.91
N SER A 73 -16.87 9.91 2.70
CA SER A 73 -16.05 11.13 2.53
C SER A 73 -16.56 12.35 3.31
N LYS A 74 -17.88 12.47 3.51
CA LYS A 74 -18.49 13.59 4.23
C LYS A 74 -18.21 13.51 5.72
N ASP A 75 -18.30 12.31 6.28
CA ASP A 75 -18.08 12.07 7.71
C ASP A 75 -16.61 12.31 8.09
N LEU A 76 -15.70 12.00 7.17
CA LEU A 76 -14.26 12.24 7.32
C LEU A 76 -13.83 13.67 6.94
N ASN A 77 -14.74 14.51 6.44
CA ASN A 77 -14.44 15.85 5.94
C ASN A 77 -13.28 15.89 4.92
N ILE A 78 -13.24 14.92 4.00
CA ILE A 78 -12.22 14.85 2.93
C ILE A 78 -12.87 14.90 1.55
N THR A 79 -12.10 15.34 0.55
CA THR A 79 -12.59 15.37 -0.83
C THR A 79 -12.81 13.94 -1.35
N LYS A 80 -13.77 13.77 -2.27
CA LYS A 80 -14.07 12.46 -2.88
C LYS A 80 -12.84 11.76 -3.49
N PRO A 81 -11.92 12.45 -4.20
CA PRO A 81 -10.70 11.81 -4.70
C PRO A 81 -9.82 11.21 -3.60
N HIS A 82 -9.65 11.92 -2.47
CA HIS A 82 -8.87 11.41 -1.33
C HIS A 82 -9.56 10.23 -0.66
N PHE A 83 -10.88 10.29 -0.47
CA PHE A 83 -11.66 9.16 0.04
C PHE A 83 -11.56 7.94 -0.87
N ARG A 84 -11.68 8.12 -2.19
CA ARG A 84 -11.56 7.03 -3.16
C ARG A 84 -10.20 6.34 -3.07
N ARG A 85 -9.13 7.12 -2.86
CA ARG A 85 -7.79 6.57 -2.64
C ARG A 85 -7.74 5.74 -1.35
N LEU A 86 -8.23 6.29 -0.24
CA LEU A 86 -8.30 5.60 1.06
C LEU A 86 -9.10 4.28 0.97
N TYR A 87 -10.26 4.31 0.31
CA TYR A 87 -11.12 3.15 0.11
C TYR A 87 -10.44 2.06 -0.72
N ASN A 88 -9.79 2.46 -1.82
CA ASN A 88 -9.06 1.53 -2.67
C ASN A 88 -7.79 1.00 -1.99
N ASP A 89 -7.15 1.79 -1.12
CA ASP A 89 -5.97 1.38 -0.35
C ASP A 89 -6.29 0.27 0.66
N LEU A 90 -7.55 0.18 1.11
CA LEU A 90 -8.05 -0.88 2.01
C LEU A 90 -8.23 -2.23 1.31
N LEU A 91 -8.63 -2.20 0.04
CA LEU A 91 -8.96 -3.42 -0.68
C LEU A 91 -7.70 -4.31 -0.81
N PRO A 92 -7.86 -5.65 -0.80
CA PRO A 92 -6.73 -6.61 -0.80
C PRO A 92 -5.74 -6.43 -1.96
N ASP A 93 -6.14 -5.63 -2.93
CA ASP A 93 -5.46 -5.40 -4.17
C ASP A 93 -4.72 -4.06 -4.29
N SER A 94 -4.54 -3.31 -3.19
CA SER A 94 -3.41 -2.38 -3.14
C SER A 94 -2.06 -3.09 -3.35
N THR A 95 -2.03 -4.41 -3.15
CA THR A 95 -0.94 -5.32 -3.52
C THR A 95 -1.16 -6.09 -4.84
N MET A 96 -2.36 -6.13 -5.44
CA MET A 96 -2.68 -7.05 -6.55
C MET A 96 -3.45 -6.49 -7.78
N VAL A 97 -4.12 -5.31 -7.76
CA VAL A 97 -4.75 -4.72 -8.97
C VAL A 97 -4.27 -3.33 -9.32
N GLU A 98 -3.81 -3.28 -10.55
CA GLU A 98 -3.31 -2.16 -11.35
C GLU A 98 -4.44 -1.20 -11.76
N THR A 99 -5.20 -0.62 -10.81
CA THR A 99 -6.06 0.56 -11.14
C THR A 99 -5.38 1.90 -10.90
N ALA A 100 -4.14 1.83 -10.43
CA ALA A 100 -2.98 2.67 -10.71
C ALA A 100 -1.81 1.74 -10.33
N PRO A 101 -0.58 1.87 -10.87
CA PRO A 101 0.53 1.14 -10.28
C PRO A 101 0.55 1.54 -8.81
N SER A 102 0.24 0.60 -7.90
CA SER A 102 0.41 0.93 -6.50
C SER A 102 1.90 1.22 -6.36
N LYS A 103 2.28 2.37 -5.82
CA LYS A 103 3.70 2.65 -5.54
C LYS A 103 4.37 1.54 -4.70
N HIS A 104 3.56 0.65 -4.13
CA HIS A 104 3.95 -0.56 -3.41
C HIS A 104 4.22 -1.78 -4.32
N LYS A 105 3.55 -1.93 -5.47
CA LYS A 105 3.97 -2.83 -6.57
C LYS A 105 5.10 -2.24 -7.41
N GLU A 106 5.20 -0.90 -7.49
CA GLU A 106 6.45 -0.22 -7.88
C GLU A 106 7.53 -0.34 -6.78
N GLY A 107 7.23 -1.07 -5.72
CA GLY A 107 8.12 -1.33 -4.60
C GLY A 107 9.36 -2.06 -5.07
N ASN A 108 10.48 -1.33 -4.99
CA ASN A 108 11.83 -1.82 -4.76
C ASN A 108 12.09 -3.24 -5.26
N ILE A 109 12.77 -3.37 -6.41
CA ILE A 109 13.45 -4.61 -6.84
C ILE A 109 13.96 -5.36 -5.60
N GLU A 110 13.56 -6.63 -5.46
CA GLU A 110 13.93 -7.48 -4.33
C GLU A 110 15.38 -7.24 -3.92
N LEU A 111 15.58 -6.95 -2.64
CA LEU A 111 16.93 -6.83 -2.10
C LEU A 111 17.61 -8.19 -2.26
N GLY A 112 18.80 -8.20 -2.86
CA GLY A 112 19.64 -9.39 -2.91
C GLY A 112 19.91 -9.93 -1.50
N MET A 113 20.16 -11.23 -1.41
CA MET A 113 20.31 -11.99 -0.16
C MET A 113 21.22 -11.31 0.87
N ILE A 114 22.37 -10.77 0.43
CA ILE A 114 23.35 -10.09 1.30
C ILE A 114 22.75 -8.83 1.95
N ASN A 115 21.99 -8.04 1.19
CA ASN A 115 21.37 -6.82 1.69
C ASN A 115 20.21 -7.11 2.67
N ARG A 116 19.54 -8.25 2.53
CA ARG A 116 18.54 -8.70 3.50
C ARG A 116 19.19 -9.18 4.80
N TRP A 117 20.27 -9.96 4.69
CA TRP A 117 21.04 -10.47 5.82
C TRP A 117 21.62 -9.34 6.69
N ILE A 118 22.29 -8.36 6.08
CA ILE A 118 22.84 -7.18 6.80
C ILE A 118 21.74 -6.42 7.56
N ARG A 119 20.51 -6.45 7.06
CA ARG A 119 19.38 -5.68 7.59
C ARG A 119 18.43 -6.50 8.48
N GLY A 120 18.71 -7.78 8.71
CA GLY A 120 17.85 -8.66 9.51
C GLY A 120 16.43 -8.82 8.93
N LEU A 121 16.25 -8.66 7.61
CA LEU A 121 14.94 -8.77 6.96
C LEU A 121 14.67 -10.24 6.58
N ALA A 122 13.48 -10.74 6.91
CA ALA A 122 13.01 -12.06 6.47
C ALA A 122 12.87 -12.12 4.93
N GLU A 123 13.01 -13.31 4.33
CA GLU A 123 12.97 -13.51 2.86
C GLU A 123 11.63 -13.13 2.23
N ASP A 124 10.55 -13.20 2.99
CA ASP A 124 9.17 -12.97 2.55
C ASP A 124 8.67 -11.53 2.74
N LYS A 125 9.37 -10.71 3.55
CA LYS A 125 8.86 -9.37 3.92
C LYS A 125 9.40 -8.25 3.01
N PRO A 126 8.53 -7.47 2.34
CA PRO A 126 8.97 -6.26 1.66
C PRO A 126 9.50 -5.24 2.68
N ARG A 127 10.52 -4.46 2.27
CA ARG A 127 11.23 -3.47 3.11
C ARG A 127 10.32 -2.45 3.82
N PHE A 128 9.13 -2.20 3.27
CA PHE A 128 8.14 -1.25 3.81
C PHE A 128 6.75 -1.87 3.74
N ALA A 129 6.47 -2.84 4.62
CA ALA A 129 5.09 -3.23 4.90
C ALA A 129 4.45 -2.11 5.71
N VAL A 130 3.83 -1.13 5.03
CA VAL A 130 2.99 -0.14 5.70
C VAL A 130 1.87 -0.90 6.38
N ASP A 131 1.75 -0.74 7.70
CA ASP A 131 0.67 -1.33 8.49
C ASP A 131 -0.64 -0.59 8.22
N ARG A 132 -1.23 -0.91 7.06
CA ARG A 132 -2.42 -0.26 6.52
C ARG A 132 -3.65 -0.51 7.39
N GLU A 133 -3.74 -1.70 7.99
CA GLU A 133 -4.84 -2.07 8.87
C GLU A 133 -4.85 -1.17 10.11
N TRP A 134 -3.71 -1.07 10.80
CA TRP A 134 -3.53 -0.16 11.92
C TRP A 134 -3.79 1.29 11.52
N GLY A 135 -3.15 1.75 10.44
CA GLY A 135 -3.27 3.12 9.96
C GLY A 135 -4.72 3.50 9.66
N MET A 136 -5.53 2.57 9.13
CA MET A 136 -6.94 2.80 8.88
C MET A 136 -7.74 2.94 10.18
N PHE A 137 -7.59 2.01 11.12
CA PHE A 137 -8.29 2.06 12.40
C PHE A 137 -7.96 3.32 13.18
N TRP A 138 -6.68 3.67 13.24
CA TRP A 138 -6.21 4.89 13.89
C TRP A 138 -6.81 6.13 13.23
N THR A 139 -6.72 6.23 11.90
CA THR A 139 -7.21 7.39 11.15
C THR A 139 -8.72 7.57 11.30
N LEU A 140 -9.52 6.51 11.09
CA LEU A 140 -10.97 6.63 11.15
C LEU A 140 -11.46 6.99 12.56
N ASN A 141 -11.01 6.25 13.58
CA ASN A 141 -11.45 6.50 14.94
C ASN A 141 -10.97 7.87 15.46
N LYS A 142 -9.72 8.27 15.20
CA LYS A 142 -9.23 9.60 15.60
C LYS A 142 -9.94 10.74 14.88
N THR A 143 -10.24 10.59 13.58
CA THR A 143 -10.98 11.62 12.82
C THR A 143 -12.39 11.80 13.36
N LEU A 144 -13.03 10.71 13.79
CA LEU A 144 -14.37 10.73 14.38
C LEU A 144 -14.38 11.04 15.88
N GLY A 145 -13.21 11.17 16.51
CA GLY A 145 -13.07 11.43 17.95
C GLY A 145 -13.48 10.25 18.82
N HIS A 146 -13.38 9.02 18.32
CA HIS A 146 -13.73 7.82 19.06
C HIS A 146 -12.49 7.24 19.76
N GLU A 147 -12.55 7.08 21.08
CA GLU A 147 -11.54 6.41 21.89
C GLU A 147 -11.86 4.92 22.07
N PRO A 148 -10.88 4.04 22.35
CA PRO A 148 -11.08 2.59 22.43
C PRO A 148 -12.12 2.18 23.47
N SER A 149 -12.31 2.97 24.52
CA SER A 149 -13.35 2.77 25.54
C SER A 149 -14.76 3.10 25.07
N ASP A 150 -14.91 3.85 23.97
CA ASP A 150 -16.20 4.39 23.57
C ASP A 150 -17.08 3.31 22.92
N PRO A 151 -18.40 3.33 23.17
CA PRO A 151 -19.33 2.41 22.51
C PRO A 151 -19.33 2.57 20.98
N LYS A 152 -19.07 3.80 20.52
CA LYS A 152 -18.95 4.14 19.10
C LYS A 152 -17.58 3.83 18.51
N PHE A 153 -16.64 3.27 19.26
CA PHE A 153 -15.35 2.88 18.69
C PHE A 153 -15.54 1.87 17.56
N ILE A 154 -14.97 2.13 16.40
CA ILE A 154 -15.04 1.24 15.24
C ILE A 154 -14.14 0.04 15.52
N ILE A 155 -14.73 -1.15 15.54
CA ILE A 155 -14.03 -2.44 15.76
C ILE A 155 -13.95 -3.29 14.50
N ARG A 156 -14.71 -2.96 13.46
CA ARG A 156 -14.66 -3.64 12.17
C ARG A 156 -14.87 -2.66 11.03
N ILE A 157 -14.06 -2.78 9.99
CA ILE A 157 -14.14 -1.99 8.77
C ILE A 157 -14.28 -2.95 7.60
N GLU A 158 -15.29 -2.73 6.77
CA GLU A 158 -15.54 -3.50 5.57
C GLU A 158 -15.57 -2.58 4.35
N ALA A 159 -14.86 -2.99 3.30
CA ALA A 159 -14.96 -2.40 1.97
C ALA A 159 -15.12 -3.51 0.95
N ASP A 160 -16.04 -3.34 0.03
CA ASP A 160 -16.23 -4.26 -1.08
C ASP A 160 -16.12 -3.54 -2.43
N GLN A 161 -15.65 -4.27 -3.42
CA GLN A 161 -15.53 -3.79 -4.79
C GLN A 161 -15.72 -4.95 -5.76
N GLN A 162 -16.47 -4.69 -6.82
CA GLN A 162 -16.56 -5.60 -7.94
C GLN A 162 -15.66 -5.11 -9.07
N ASN A 163 -14.92 -6.05 -9.64
CA ASN A 163 -14.11 -5.86 -10.83
C ASN A 163 -14.60 -6.76 -11.95
N ARG A 164 -14.40 -6.29 -13.17
CA ARG A 164 -14.49 -7.09 -14.39
C ARG A 164 -13.08 -7.35 -14.88
N VAL A 165 -12.70 -8.61 -14.96
CA VAL A 165 -11.39 -9.05 -15.40
C VAL A 165 -11.52 -9.55 -16.84
N TYR A 166 -10.69 -8.98 -17.70
CA TYR A 166 -10.63 -9.27 -19.12
C TYR A 166 -9.26 -9.85 -19.46
N ARG A 167 -9.20 -10.85 -20.34
CA ARG A 167 -7.92 -11.28 -20.90
C ARG A 167 -7.48 -10.31 -21.98
N LYS A 168 -6.17 -10.06 -22.06
CA LYS A 168 -5.59 -9.15 -23.05
C LYS A 168 -5.87 -9.61 -24.48
N GLU A 169 -5.80 -10.92 -24.72
CA GLU A 169 -6.07 -11.52 -26.04
C GLU A 169 -7.51 -11.26 -26.50
N ASP A 170 -8.48 -11.41 -25.60
CA ASP A 170 -9.91 -11.21 -25.90
C ASP A 170 -10.20 -9.74 -26.19
N LEU A 171 -9.63 -8.82 -25.40
CA LEU A 171 -9.74 -7.38 -25.64
C LEU A 171 -9.12 -6.94 -26.97
N LEU A 172 -7.98 -7.52 -27.36
CA LEU A 172 -7.36 -7.24 -28.66
C LEU A 172 -8.23 -7.72 -29.83
N ARG A 173 -9.02 -8.77 -29.61
CA ARG A 173 -10.03 -9.27 -30.57
C ARG A 173 -11.37 -8.56 -30.47
N GLN A 174 -11.49 -7.55 -29.60
CA GLN A 174 -12.73 -6.85 -29.27
C GLN A 174 -13.84 -7.76 -28.72
N ASP A 175 -13.48 -8.94 -28.22
CA ASP A 175 -14.41 -9.84 -27.55
C ASP A 175 -14.54 -9.45 -26.08
N VAL A 176 -15.67 -8.83 -25.76
CA VAL A 176 -16.03 -8.41 -24.40
C VAL A 176 -17.10 -9.32 -23.78
N GLY A 177 -17.42 -10.45 -24.44
CA GLY A 177 -18.44 -11.39 -23.95
C GLY A 177 -17.92 -12.27 -22.81
N ASN A 178 -16.64 -12.65 -22.86
CA ASN A 178 -16.02 -13.51 -21.87
C ASN A 178 -15.44 -12.70 -20.69
N VAL A 179 -16.32 -12.25 -19.80
CA VAL A 179 -15.93 -11.41 -18.64
C VAL A 179 -15.94 -12.24 -17.36
N GLN A 180 -14.80 -12.29 -16.67
CA GLN A 180 -14.75 -12.81 -15.32
C GLN A 180 -15.13 -11.72 -14.32
N ILE A 181 -16.09 -12.03 -13.44
CA ILE A 181 -16.47 -11.16 -12.34
C ILE A 181 -15.64 -11.52 -11.12
N ASP A 182 -14.92 -10.54 -10.59
CA ASP A 182 -14.12 -10.66 -9.38
C ASP A 182 -14.71 -9.77 -8.29
N ASN A 183 -15.23 -10.40 -7.23
CA ASN A 183 -15.80 -9.69 -6.08
C ASN A 183 -14.79 -9.69 -4.95
N ARG A 184 -14.36 -8.49 -4.56
CA ARG A 184 -13.32 -8.29 -3.56
C ARG A 184 -13.91 -7.69 -2.32
N ARG A 185 -13.44 -8.19 -1.18
CA ARG A 185 -13.84 -7.70 0.13
C ARG A 185 -12.60 -7.57 0.99
N ALA A 186 -12.38 -6.38 1.53
CA ALA A 186 -11.52 -6.17 2.66
C ALA A 186 -12.38 -6.20 3.92
N LEU A 187 -11.89 -6.94 4.91
CA LEU A 187 -12.48 -7.01 6.24
C LEU A 187 -11.33 -6.88 7.22
N ILE A 188 -11.37 -5.82 8.01
CA ILE A 188 -10.36 -5.56 9.03
C ILE A 188 -11.05 -5.50 10.37
N GLU A 189 -10.51 -6.25 11.31
CA GLU A 189 -11.02 -6.36 12.66
C GLU A 189 -10.02 -5.78 13.63
N TRP A 190 -10.55 -5.14 14.67
CA TRP A 190 -9.76 -4.69 15.79
C TRP A 190 -9.05 -5.87 16.43
N ARG A 191 -7.77 -5.67 16.75
CA ARG A 191 -6.94 -6.65 17.45
C ARG A 191 -6.51 -6.05 18.77
N ASP A 192 -6.70 -6.78 19.86
CA ASP A 192 -6.38 -6.26 21.20
C ASP A 192 -4.89 -5.94 21.38
N GLU A 193 -4.02 -6.57 20.59
CA GLU A 193 -2.59 -6.23 20.47
C GLU A 193 -2.32 -4.79 20.00
N TRP A 194 -3.32 -4.09 19.44
CA TRP A 194 -3.21 -2.69 19.03
C TRP A 194 -3.55 -1.70 20.13
N LEU A 195 -4.14 -2.15 21.25
CA LEU A 195 -4.45 -1.25 22.37
C LEU A 195 -3.21 -0.49 22.87
N PRO A 196 -2.04 -1.15 23.10
CA PRO A 196 -0.82 -0.41 23.47
C PRO A 196 -0.37 0.58 22.40
N ARG A 197 -0.57 0.25 21.11
CA ARG A 197 -0.17 1.12 19.99
C ARG A 197 -1.02 2.39 19.91
N TRP A 198 -2.27 2.32 20.35
CA TRP A 198 -3.17 3.47 20.37
C TRP A 198 -2.63 4.64 21.18
N GLU A 199 -2.00 4.34 22.31
CA GLU A 199 -1.38 5.34 23.20
C GLU A 199 -0.14 5.99 22.59
N HIS A 200 0.56 5.27 21.70
CA HIS A 200 1.81 5.71 21.07
C HIS A 200 1.59 6.40 19.72
N GLY A 201 0.42 6.23 19.10
CA GLY A 201 0.04 6.89 17.85
C GLY A 201 0.26 6.03 16.60
N MET A 202 0.40 6.68 15.45
CA MET A 202 0.47 5.99 14.15
C MET A 202 1.83 5.31 13.89
N PHE A 203 2.90 5.72 14.58
CA PHE A 203 4.29 5.33 14.31
C PHE A 203 4.96 4.65 15.52
#